data_AF-A0A9R1W4V9-F1
#
_entry.id   AF-A0A9R1W4V9-F1
#
_cell.length_a   1.000
_cell.length_b   1.000
_cell.length_c   1.000
_cell.angle_alpha   90.00
_cell.angle_beta   90.00
_cell.angle_gamma   90.00
#
_symmetry.space_group_name_H-M   'P 1'
#
loop_
_entity.id
_entity.type
_entity.pdbx_description
1 polymer ?
#
loop_
_entity_poly.entity_id
_entity_poly.type
_entity_poly.pdbx_seq_one_letter_code
_entity_poly.pdbx_strand_id
1 'polypeptide(L)'
;MNTYKIPNVHTKEKKEEIQSVIRELEFAMEFCIDRLMNDFDKLILFRNDMNEKMKKVDNETKNAKSMKNTKVIETLMGMEQKEKVNILAPTLINNQGVRKTKKIMKGKKKIGAEKAKKNERKCLKCGKYIKYDTSEKHDAHNCHKFATEEARSNV
;
A
#
# COMPACT_ATOMS: atom_id res chain seq x y z
N MET A 1 -14.90 22.11 42.70
CA MET A 1 -15.74 23.22 42.19
C MET A 1 -15.92 23.02 40.69
N ASN A 2 -17.11 22.63 40.25
CA ASN A 2 -17.42 22.52 38.82
C ASN A 2 -17.71 23.91 38.26
N THR A 3 -16.81 24.44 37.44
CA THR A 3 -17.04 25.67 36.68
C THR A 3 -17.73 25.31 35.37
N TYR A 4 -19.06 25.38 35.35
CA TYR A 4 -19.79 25.35 34.09
C TYR A 4 -19.48 26.63 33.31
N LYS A 5 -18.70 26.51 32.23
CA LYS A 5 -18.46 27.60 31.28
C LYS A 5 -19.78 27.87 30.54
N ILE A 6 -20.47 28.94 30.95
CA ILE A 6 -21.63 29.47 30.24
C ILE A 6 -21.16 29.91 28.84
N PRO A 7 -21.72 29.36 27.75
CA PRO A 7 -21.37 29.80 26.41
C PRO A 7 -21.75 31.29 26.25
N ASN A 8 -20.81 32.10 25.79
CA ASN A 8 -21.02 33.52 25.55
C ASN A 8 -22.14 33.72 24.51
N VAL A 9 -23.25 34.36 24.87
CA VAL A 9 -24.45 34.58 24.04
C VAL A 9 -24.10 35.22 22.70
N HIS A 10 -23.12 36.13 22.68
CA HIS A 10 -22.65 36.80 21.47
C HIS A 10 -21.97 35.84 20.46
N THR A 11 -21.46 34.70 20.94
CA THR A 11 -20.93 33.63 20.08
C THR A 11 -22.01 32.67 19.58
N LYS A 12 -23.19 32.65 20.21
CA LYS A 12 -24.33 31.81 19.82
C LYS A 12 -25.11 32.46 18.68
N GLU A 13 -25.46 33.74 18.82
CA GLU A 13 -26.15 34.52 17.79
C GLU A 13 -25.35 34.55 16.48
N LYS A 14 -24.05 34.84 16.54
CA LYS A 14 -23.16 34.78 15.37
C LYS A 14 -23.08 33.40 14.72
N LYS A 15 -23.18 32.32 15.50
CA LYS A 15 -23.20 30.95 14.93
C LYS A 15 -24.50 30.66 14.22
N GLU A 16 -25.63 31.11 14.77
CA GLU A 16 -26.95 30.94 14.17
C GLU A 16 -27.07 31.73 12.85
N GLU A 17 -26.54 32.96 12.81
CA GLU A 17 -26.44 33.77 11.59
C GLU A 17 -25.59 33.08 10.50
N ILE A 18 -24.39 32.61 10.86
CA ILE A 18 -23.53 31.86 9.92
C ILE A 18 -24.26 30.64 9.37
N GLN A 19 -24.97 29.91 10.23
CA GLN A 19 -25.74 28.74 9.80
C GLN A 19 -26.92 29.10 8.89
N SER A 20 -27.58 30.25 9.10
CA SER A 20 -28.62 30.73 8.18
C SER A 20 -28.06 30.98 6.79
N VAL A 21 -26.95 31.70 6.71
CA VAL A 21 -26.29 32.02 5.45
C VAL A 21 -25.84 30.74 4.72
N ILE A 22 -25.32 29.74 5.46
CA ILE A 22 -24.94 28.45 4.87
C ILE A 22 -26.16 27.77 4.24
N ARG A 23 -27.28 27.67 4.97
CA ARG A 23 -28.50 27.02 4.45
C ARG A 23 -29.05 27.73 3.21
N GLU A 24 -29.03 29.06 3.21
CA GLU A 24 -29.46 29.86 2.06
C GLU A 24 -28.58 29.59 0.82
N LEU A 25 -27.27 29.48 1.02
CA LEU A 25 -26.32 29.16 -0.06
C LEU A 25 -26.50 27.74 -0.58
N GLU A 26 -26.70 26.76 0.30
CA GLU A 26 -26.97 25.37 -0.06
C GLU A 26 -28.24 25.28 -0.92
N PHE A 27 -29.32 25.90 -0.47
CA PHE A 27 -30.58 25.97 -1.22
C PHE A 27 -30.41 26.65 -2.58
N ALA A 28 -29.69 27.78 -2.65
CA ALA A 28 -29.46 28.48 -3.90
C ALA A 28 -28.67 27.62 -4.91
N MET A 29 -27.67 26.87 -4.45
CA MET A 29 -26.92 25.94 -5.31
C MET A 29 -27.80 24.80 -5.83
N GLU A 30 -28.57 24.16 -4.95
CA GLU A 30 -29.50 23.10 -5.33
C GLU A 30 -30.52 23.59 -6.36
N PHE A 31 -31.10 24.76 -6.13
CA PHE A 31 -32.02 25.40 -7.07
C PHE A 31 -31.39 25.65 -8.45
N CYS A 32 -30.14 26.13 -8.48
CA CYS A 32 -29.43 26.35 -9.75
C CYS A 32 -29.17 25.04 -10.49
N ILE A 33 -28.76 24.00 -9.77
CA ILE A 33 -28.50 22.68 -10.34
C ILE A 33 -29.80 22.12 -10.93
N ASP A 34 -30.89 22.08 -10.16
CA ASP A 34 -32.19 21.56 -10.59
C ASP A 34 -32.70 22.25 -11.86
N ARG A 35 -32.51 23.58 -11.95
CA ARG A 35 -32.96 24.35 -13.12
C ARG A 35 -32.08 24.12 -14.35
N LEU A 36 -30.80 23.83 -14.15
CA LEU A 36 -29.81 23.65 -15.21
C LEU A 36 -29.59 22.18 -15.61
N MET A 37 -30.14 21.20 -14.87
CA MET A 37 -29.90 19.77 -15.12
C MET A 37 -30.22 19.32 -16.55
N ASN A 38 -31.20 19.94 -17.20
CA ASN A 38 -31.61 19.60 -18.56
C ASN A 38 -30.82 20.36 -19.65
N ASP A 39 -29.99 21.32 -19.28
CA ASP A 39 -29.19 22.15 -20.20
C ASP A 39 -27.70 22.04 -19.82
N PHE A 40 -27.05 21.03 -20.42
CA PHE A 40 -25.68 20.66 -20.08
C PHE A 40 -24.67 21.78 -20.39
N ASP A 41 -24.88 22.54 -21.46
CA ASP A 41 -23.97 23.63 -21.84
C ASP A 41 -24.00 24.75 -20.79
N LYS A 42 -25.20 25.13 -20.32
CA LYS A 42 -25.33 26.10 -19.23
C LYS A 42 -24.81 25.56 -17.90
N LEU A 43 -24.95 24.26 -17.65
CA LEU A 43 -24.40 23.63 -16.45
C LEU A 43 -22.86 23.68 -16.44
N ILE A 44 -22.21 23.50 -17.60
CA ILE A 44 -20.75 23.65 -17.72
C ILE A 44 -20.33 25.09 -17.43
N LEU A 45 -21.04 26.09 -17.96
CA LEU A 45 -20.75 27.50 -17.69
C LEU A 45 -20.87 27.80 -16.18
N PHE A 46 -21.95 27.34 -15.55
CA PHE A 46 -22.16 27.48 -14.11
C PHE A 46 -21.03 26.81 -13.30
N ARG A 47 -20.59 25.62 -13.69
CA ARG A 47 -19.44 24.94 -13.07
C ARG A 47 -18.15 25.76 -13.18
N ASN A 48 -17.90 26.37 -14.35
CA ASN A 48 -16.69 27.16 -14.57
C ASN A 48 -16.69 28.43 -13.69
N ASP A 49 -17.82 29.13 -13.62
CA ASP A 49 -18.00 30.29 -12.74
C ASP A 49 -17.79 29.91 -11.27
N MET A 50 -18.32 28.76 -10.84
CA MET A 50 -18.12 28.26 -9.48
C MET A 50 -16.65 27.94 -9.20
N ASN A 51 -15.94 27.31 -10.13
CA ASN A 51 -14.52 27.03 -9.98
C ASN A 51 -13.69 28.31 -9.87
N GLU A 52 -14.04 29.36 -10.61
CA GLU A 52 -13.36 30.65 -10.52
C GLU A 52 -13.58 31.30 -9.14
N LYS A 53 -14.83 31.30 -8.66
CA LYS A 53 -15.17 31.78 -7.31
C LYS A 53 -14.43 30.99 -6.23
N MET A 54 -14.37 29.66 -6.34
CA MET A 54 -13.63 28.80 -5.40
C MET A 54 -12.14 29.16 -5.37
N LYS A 55 -11.49 29.31 -6.53
CA LYS A 55 -10.08 29.73 -6.61
C LYS A 55 -9.84 31.09 -5.97
N LYS A 56 -10.77 32.04 -6.17
CA LYS A 56 -10.69 33.36 -5.56
C LYS A 56 -10.78 33.27 -4.03
N VAL A 57 -11.75 32.53 -3.51
CA VAL A 57 -11.90 32.28 -2.07
C VAL A 57 -10.64 31.60 -1.51
N ASP A 58 -10.12 30.57 -2.16
CA ASP A 58 -8.89 29.91 -1.74
C ASP A 58 -7.73 30.90 -1.68
N ASN A 59 -7.58 31.77 -2.68
CA ASN A 59 -6.52 32.77 -2.70
C ASN A 59 -6.66 33.80 -1.56
N GLU A 60 -7.87 34.27 -1.28
CA GLU A 60 -8.16 35.24 -0.23
C GLU A 60 -8.03 34.63 1.18
N THR A 61 -8.33 33.33 1.31
CA THR A 61 -8.33 32.60 2.58
C THR A 61 -7.09 31.73 2.80
N LYS A 62 -6.08 31.81 1.91
CA LYS A 62 -4.80 31.06 2.01
C LYS A 62 -4.14 31.11 3.38
N ASN A 63 -4.24 32.25 4.07
CA ASN A 63 -3.66 32.46 5.40
C ASN A 63 -4.69 32.33 6.53
N ALA A 64 -5.97 32.14 6.22
CA ALA A 64 -7.01 31.94 7.21
C ALA A 64 -6.85 30.54 7.82
N LYS A 65 -6.81 30.46 9.15
CA LYS A 65 -6.83 29.18 9.85
C LYS A 65 -8.13 28.47 9.51
N SER A 66 -8.06 27.30 8.90
CA SER A 66 -9.22 26.46 8.69
C SER A 66 -9.96 26.28 10.02
N MET A 67 -11.26 26.53 10.03
CA MET A 67 -12.11 26.28 11.21
C MET A 67 -12.19 24.79 11.56
N LYS A 68 -11.70 23.90 10.68
CA LYS A 68 -11.45 22.51 11.05
C LYS A 68 -10.37 22.56 12.11
N ASN A 69 -10.83 22.44 13.34
CA ASN A 69 -10.11 22.48 14.59
C ASN A 69 -9.14 21.29 14.70
N THR A 70 -8.35 20.99 13.65
CA THR A 70 -7.41 19.87 13.60
C THR A 70 -6.49 19.92 14.79
N LYS A 71 -5.98 21.09 15.17
CA LYS A 71 -5.19 21.26 16.40
C LYS A 71 -5.95 20.92 17.69
N VAL A 72 -7.24 21.24 17.77
CA VAL A 72 -8.07 20.87 18.95
C VAL A 72 -8.37 19.38 18.95
N ILE A 73 -8.67 18.80 17.78
CA ILE A 73 -8.88 17.36 17.59
C ILE A 73 -7.60 16.59 17.93
N GLU A 74 -6.45 17.04 17.43
CA GLU A 74 -5.10 16.54 17.73
C GLU A 74 -4.81 16.60 19.22
N THR A 75 -5.08 17.74 19.87
CA THR A 75 -4.89 17.89 21.32
C THR A 75 -5.82 16.97 22.12
N LEU A 76 -7.09 16.84 21.71
CA LEU A 76 -8.06 15.93 22.36
C LEU A 76 -7.72 14.46 22.16
N MET A 77 -7.19 14.10 20.99
CA MET A 77 -6.79 12.72 20.64
C MET A 77 -5.35 12.39 21.07
N GLY A 78 -4.63 13.34 21.69
CA GLY A 78 -3.23 13.17 22.08
C GLY A 78 -2.28 12.95 20.89
N MET A 79 -2.69 13.37 19.69
CA MET A 79 -1.94 13.20 18.46
C MET A 79 -1.07 14.43 18.23
N GLU A 80 0.16 14.41 18.72
CA GLU A 80 1.17 15.39 18.27
C GLU A 80 1.59 15.05 16.84
N GLN A 81 1.24 15.92 15.88
CA GLN A 81 1.67 15.75 14.50
C GLN A 81 3.17 16.02 14.40
N LYS A 82 3.99 14.97 14.36
CA LYS A 82 5.44 15.07 14.17
C LYS A 82 5.73 15.50 12.73
N GLU A 83 6.50 16.58 12.55
CA GLU A 83 6.89 17.13 11.24
C GLU A 83 7.64 16.11 10.36
N LYS A 84 8.28 15.09 10.98
CA LYS A 84 8.90 13.96 10.28
C LYS A 84 8.59 12.66 11.03
N VAL A 85 7.85 11.77 10.39
CA VAL A 85 7.64 10.40 10.88
C VAL A 85 8.71 9.51 10.26
N ASN A 86 9.77 9.22 11.02
CA ASN A 86 10.73 8.18 10.63
C ASN A 86 10.07 6.81 10.88
N ILE A 87 9.40 6.28 9.87
CA ILE A 87 8.89 4.90 9.88
C ILE A 87 10.11 3.98 9.72
N LEU A 88 10.62 3.49 10.84
CA LEU A 88 11.62 2.41 10.81
C LEU A 88 10.90 1.11 10.47
N ALA A 89 11.45 0.34 9.53
CA ALA A 89 11.01 -1.02 9.31
C ALA A 89 11.14 -1.80 10.63
N PRO A 90 10.17 -2.68 10.96
CA PRO A 90 10.30 -3.55 12.13
C PRO A 90 11.65 -4.25 12.10
N THR A 91 12.37 -4.22 13.22
CA THR A 91 13.55 -5.07 13.41
C THR A 91 13.10 -6.50 13.16
N LEU A 92 13.67 -7.15 12.14
CA LEU A 92 13.34 -8.50 11.68
C LEU A 92 12.91 -9.40 12.84
N ILE A 93 11.60 -9.51 13.07
CA ILE A 93 11.04 -10.44 14.04
C ILE A 93 11.30 -11.82 13.42
N ASN A 94 11.99 -12.68 14.16
CA ASN A 94 12.23 -14.04 13.69
C ASN A 94 10.90 -14.79 13.74
N ASN A 95 10.10 -14.66 12.68
CA ASN A 95 8.86 -15.43 12.51
C ASN A 95 9.23 -16.92 12.48
N GLN A 96 8.36 -17.81 12.96
CA GLN A 96 8.57 -19.25 12.79
C GLN A 96 8.77 -19.56 11.30
N GLY A 97 9.96 -20.01 10.93
CA GLY A 97 10.37 -20.20 9.53
C GLY A 97 11.61 -19.40 9.13
N VAL A 98 11.90 -18.28 9.80
CA VAL A 98 13.16 -17.53 9.63
C VAL A 98 14.25 -18.17 10.48
N ARG A 99 14.53 -19.45 10.24
CA ARG A 99 15.73 -20.08 10.78
C ARG A 99 16.90 -19.51 9.99
N LYS A 100 17.49 -18.42 10.50
CA LYS A 100 18.89 -18.08 10.21
C LYS A 100 19.66 -19.40 10.31
N THR A 101 20.51 -19.64 9.33
CA THR A 101 21.37 -20.80 9.07
C THR A 101 22.30 -21.19 10.23
N LYS A 102 21.81 -21.22 11.47
CA LYS A 102 22.43 -21.93 12.57
C LYS A 102 22.20 -23.40 12.29
N LYS A 103 23.26 -24.02 11.76
CA LYS A 103 23.51 -25.45 11.62
C LYS A 103 22.53 -26.24 12.50
N ILE A 104 21.39 -26.64 11.93
CA ILE A 104 20.52 -27.63 12.59
C ILE A 104 21.43 -28.83 12.81
N MET A 105 21.66 -29.19 14.07
CA MET A 105 22.52 -30.31 14.43
C MET A 105 21.93 -31.55 13.77
N LYS A 106 22.52 -31.96 12.63
CA LYS A 106 22.01 -33.08 11.86
C LYS A 106 22.22 -34.34 12.72
N GLY A 107 21.15 -35.09 12.96
CA GLY A 107 21.26 -36.36 13.69
C GLY A 107 22.24 -37.31 12.98
N LYS A 108 22.90 -38.20 13.74
CA LYS A 108 23.95 -39.11 13.24
C LYS A 108 23.55 -39.86 11.95
N LYS A 109 22.26 -40.23 11.82
CA LYS A 109 21.70 -40.87 10.61
C LYS A 109 21.78 -39.98 9.36
N LYS A 110 21.44 -38.68 9.46
CA LYS A 110 21.50 -37.76 8.32
C LYS A 110 22.95 -37.48 7.90
N ILE A 111 23.85 -37.36 8.86
CA ILE A 111 25.29 -37.22 8.58
C ILE A 111 25.85 -38.48 7.89
N GLY A 112 25.45 -39.67 8.35
CA GLY A 112 25.84 -40.94 7.73
C GLY A 112 25.36 -41.06 6.29
N ALA A 113 24.10 -40.68 6.02
CA ALA A 113 23.54 -40.73 4.66
C ALA A 113 24.21 -39.75 3.68
N GLU A 114 24.68 -38.60 4.15
CA GLU A 114 25.43 -37.64 3.32
C GLU A 114 26.86 -38.11 3.03
N LYS A 115 27.48 -38.85 3.96
CA LYS A 115 28.84 -39.41 3.79
C LYS A 115 28.87 -40.78 3.12
N ALA A 116 27.72 -41.45 2.98
CA ALA A 116 27.65 -42.74 2.32
C ALA A 116 27.97 -42.58 0.83
N LYS A 117 28.95 -43.36 0.33
CA LYS A 117 29.25 -43.41 -1.10
C LYS A 117 28.02 -43.89 -1.85
N LYS A 118 27.51 -43.05 -2.75
CA LYS A 118 26.37 -43.42 -3.60
C LYS A 118 26.90 -44.20 -4.81
N ASN A 119 26.26 -45.33 -5.11
CA ASN A 119 26.64 -46.16 -6.24
C ASN A 119 26.44 -45.43 -7.57
N GLU A 120 27.30 -45.73 -8.55
CA GLU A 120 27.18 -45.21 -9.90
C GLU A 120 25.87 -45.69 -10.53
N ARG A 121 25.18 -44.80 -11.24
CA ARG A 121 23.92 -45.13 -11.94
C ARG A 121 24.11 -45.05 -13.45
N LYS A 122 23.58 -46.03 -14.19
CA LYS A 122 23.60 -46.00 -15.66
C LYS A 122 22.47 -45.09 -16.17
N CYS A 123 22.79 -44.18 -17.09
CA CYS A 123 21.78 -43.42 -17.82
C CYS A 123 21.03 -44.35 -18.78
N LEU A 124 19.70 -44.34 -18.73
CA LEU A 124 18.88 -45.17 -19.63
C LEU A 124 18.92 -44.67 -21.08
N LYS A 125 19.13 -43.37 -21.33
CA LYS A 125 19.15 -42.80 -22.69
C LYS A 125 20.50 -42.93 -23.39
N CYS A 126 21.61 -42.58 -22.73
CA CYS A 126 22.94 -42.61 -23.36
C CYS A 126 23.79 -43.82 -22.94
N GLY A 127 23.31 -44.64 -22.01
CA GLY A 127 24.00 -45.85 -21.54
C GLY A 127 25.24 -45.61 -20.68
N LYS A 128 25.66 -44.35 -20.43
CA LYS A 128 26.86 -44.05 -19.62
C LYS A 128 26.60 -44.19 -18.12
N TYR A 129 27.59 -44.69 -17.38
CA TYR A 129 27.57 -44.70 -15.92
C TYR A 129 27.95 -43.32 -15.38
N ILE A 130 27.08 -42.75 -14.55
CA ILE A 130 27.24 -41.44 -13.94
C ILE A 130 27.68 -41.62 -12.49
N LYS A 131 28.82 -41.02 -12.17
CA LYS A 131 29.34 -40.94 -10.81
C LYS A 131 28.66 -39.80 -10.07
N TYR A 132 28.36 -39.98 -8.80
CA TYR A 132 27.62 -38.98 -8.03
C TYR A 132 28.45 -37.72 -7.71
N ASP A 133 29.78 -37.82 -7.76
CA ASP A 133 30.70 -36.78 -7.26
C ASP A 133 31.35 -35.92 -8.38
N THR A 134 31.02 -36.16 -9.64
CA THR A 134 31.49 -35.33 -10.77
C THR A 134 30.45 -34.29 -11.17
N SER A 135 30.89 -33.19 -11.80
CA SER A 135 30.04 -32.09 -12.28
C SER A 135 29.12 -32.49 -13.44
N GLU A 136 29.37 -33.63 -14.08
CA GLU A 136 28.56 -34.18 -15.17
C GLU A 136 27.36 -34.99 -14.67
N LYS A 137 26.58 -34.42 -13.75
CA LYS A 137 25.35 -35.04 -13.26
C LYS A 137 24.25 -34.84 -14.28
N HIS A 138 24.01 -35.86 -15.10
CA HIS A 138 22.80 -35.93 -15.90
C HIS A 138 22.04 -37.20 -15.56
N ASP A 139 20.75 -37.21 -15.83
CA ASP A 139 19.92 -38.41 -15.78
C ASP A 139 19.23 -38.58 -17.14
N ALA A 140 18.27 -39.50 -17.23
CA ALA A 140 17.54 -39.70 -18.48
C ALA A 140 16.77 -38.44 -18.92
N HIS A 141 16.34 -37.59 -17.98
CA HIS A 141 15.55 -36.40 -18.29
C HIS A 141 16.43 -35.26 -18.80
N ASN A 142 17.64 -35.11 -18.24
CA ASN A 142 18.57 -34.03 -18.59
C ASN A 142 19.79 -34.51 -19.39
N CYS A 143 19.63 -35.55 -20.21
CA CYS A 143 20.75 -36.08 -21.00
C CYS A 143 21.04 -35.21 -22.22
N HIS A 144 22.07 -34.37 -22.13
CA HIS A 144 22.49 -33.48 -23.23
C HIS A 144 22.88 -34.22 -24.51
N LYS A 145 23.46 -35.42 -24.43
CA LYS A 145 23.82 -36.21 -25.63
C LYS A 145 22.58 -36.62 -26.44
N PHE A 146 21.51 -37.02 -25.76
CA PHE A 146 20.25 -37.36 -26.43
C PHE A 146 19.60 -36.11 -27.05
N ALA A 147 19.60 -34.98 -26.33
CA ALA A 147 19.08 -33.72 -26.86
C ALA A 147 19.80 -33.26 -28.15
N THR A 148 21.11 -33.49 -28.25
CA THR A 148 21.89 -33.16 -29.45
C THR A 148 21.69 -34.16 -30.60
N GLU A 149 21.40 -35.43 -30.31
CA GLU A 149 21.17 -36.47 -31.33
C GLU A 149 19.76 -36.35 -31.92
N GLU A 150 18.74 -36.10 -31.09
CA GLU A 150 17.35 -35.83 -31.51
C GLU A 150 17.23 -34.55 -32.35
N ALA A 151 18.01 -33.51 -32.01
CA ALA A 151 18.10 -32.29 -32.81
C ALA A 151 18.74 -32.50 -34.18
N ARG A 152 19.58 -33.54 -34.37
CA ARG A 152 20.21 -33.87 -35.66
C ARG A 152 19.37 -34.82 -36.52
N SER A 153 18.47 -35.61 -35.92
CA SER A 153 17.55 -36.47 -36.66
C SER A 153 16.27 -35.76 -37.12
N ASN A 154 15.99 -34.57 -36.57
CA ASN A 154 14.84 -33.74 -36.93
C ASN A 154 15.18 -32.62 -37.93
N VAL A 155 16.33 -32.74 -38.62
CA VAL A 155 16.76 -31.95 -39.79
C VAL A 155 16.95 -32.91 -40.94
#